data_AF-A0A4V2HFD6-F1
#
_entry.id   AF-A0A4V2HFD6-F1
#
_cell.length_a   1.000
_cell.length_b   1.000
_cell.length_c   1.000
_cell.angle_alpha   90.00
_cell.angle_beta   90.00
_cell.angle_gamma   90.00
#
_symmetry.space_group_name_H-M   'P 1'
#
loop_
_entity.id
_entity.type
_entity.pdbx_description
1 polymer ?
#
loop_
_entity_poly.entity_id
_entity_poly.type
_entity_poly.pdbx_seq_one_letter_code
_entity_poly.pdbx_strand_id
1 'polypeptide(L)'
;MPEEGLHLWEWFWRLSDRRRSGPEAISFGEVGEWARLTGVDIQPDEVGALLAMDDAYLRAAREDQAAARERAQQTQPKGGNQWT
;
A
#
# COMPACT_ATOMS: atom_id res chain seq x y z
N MET A 1 3.08 -0.80 19.49
CA MET A 1 2.54 -2.10 19.04
C MET A 1 2.94 -3.14 20.08
N PRO A 2 2.07 -4.12 20.39
CA PRO A 2 2.46 -5.29 21.17
C PRO A 2 3.66 -5.99 20.51
N GLU A 3 4.50 -6.67 21.30
CA GLU A 3 5.70 -7.35 20.82
C GLU A 3 5.34 -8.46 19.82
N GLU A 4 4.18 -9.08 20.02
CA GLU A 4 3.56 -10.10 19.18
C GLU A 4 3.05 -9.56 17.83
N GLY A 5 3.07 -8.25 17.60
CA GLY A 5 2.65 -7.64 16.33
C GLY A 5 3.81 -7.14 15.47
N LEU A 6 5.05 -7.20 15.98
CA LEU A 6 6.20 -6.63 15.28
C LEU A 6 6.54 -7.37 13.99
N HIS A 7 6.35 -8.70 13.97
CA HIS A 7 6.57 -9.48 12.76
C HIS A 7 5.56 -9.16 11.66
N LEU A 8 4.30 -8.88 12.00
CA LEU A 8 3.29 -8.46 11.02
C LEU A 8 3.69 -7.15 10.32
N TRP A 9 4.29 -6.22 11.07
CA TRP A 9 4.82 -4.98 10.51
C TRP A 9 5.95 -5.26 9.51
N GLU A 10 6.92 -6.11 9.88
CA GLU A 10 8.01 -6.50 8.98
C GLU A 10 7.46 -7.20 7.72
N TRP A 11 6.57 -8.17 7.90
CA TRP A 11 5.99 -8.97 6.82
C TRP A 11 5.21 -8.09 5.84
N PHE A 12 4.40 -7.17 6.36
CA PHE A 12 3.64 -6.23 5.55
C PHE A 12 4.56 -5.40 4.63
N TRP A 13 5.65 -4.82 5.17
CA TRP A 13 6.58 -4.03 4.36
C TRP A 13 7.33 -4.87 3.35
N ARG A 14 7.72 -6.09 3.73
CA ARG A 14 8.40 -7.03 2.83
C ARG A 14 7.53 -7.42 1.63
N LEU A 15 6.24 -7.66 1.85
CA LEU A 15 5.27 -7.93 0.79
C LEU A 15 5.02 -6.65 -0.04
N SER A 16 4.84 -5.51 0.62
CA SER A 16 4.52 -4.25 -0.02
C SER A 16 5.61 -3.75 -0.98
N ASP A 17 6.88 -3.94 -0.63
CA ASP A 17 8.04 -3.53 -1.43
C ASP A 17 8.14 -4.27 -2.78
N ARG A 18 7.44 -5.39 -2.93
CA ARG A 18 7.44 -6.19 -4.16
C ARG A 18 6.37 -5.79 -5.17
N ARG A 19 5.49 -4.84 -4.84
CA ARG A 19 4.44 -4.36 -5.74
C ARG A 19 5.05 -3.64 -6.94
N ARG A 20 4.75 -4.12 -8.15
CA ARG A 20 5.33 -3.62 -9.40
C ARG A 20 4.66 -2.38 -9.96
N SER A 21 3.37 -2.18 -9.72
CA SER A 21 2.63 -1.05 -10.29
C SER A 21 1.47 -0.60 -9.41
N GLY A 22 1.53 0.63 -8.92
CA GLY A 22 0.42 1.31 -8.25
C GLY A 22 -0.08 0.64 -6.96
N PRO A 23 -1.15 1.18 -6.36
CA PRO A 23 -1.81 0.64 -5.18
C PRO A 23 -2.66 -0.59 -5.54
N GLU A 24 -2.02 -1.67 -6.00
CA GLU A 24 -2.67 -2.99 -6.12
C GLU A 24 -2.69 -3.67 -4.74
N ALA A 25 -3.82 -4.28 -4.39
CA ALA A 25 -3.98 -4.94 -3.11
C ALA A 25 -3.19 -6.25 -3.04
N ILE A 26 -2.59 -6.51 -1.88
CA ILE A 26 -2.00 -7.81 -1.58
C ILE A 26 -3.14 -8.83 -1.53
N SER A 27 -3.07 -9.83 -2.39
CA SER A 27 -4.06 -10.90 -2.45
C SER A 27 -3.77 -12.03 -1.46
N PHE A 28 -4.80 -12.78 -1.07
CA PHE A 28 -4.64 -14.03 -0.31
C PHE A 28 -3.66 -15.00 -0.97
N GLY A 29 -3.66 -15.06 -2.31
CA GLY A 29 -2.75 -15.93 -3.06
C GLY A 29 -1.29 -15.52 -2.89
N GLU A 30 -0.99 -14.22 -2.90
CA GLU A 30 0.36 -13.71 -2.66
C GLU A 30 0.83 -13.97 -1.23
N VAL A 31 -0.03 -13.77 -0.23
CA VAL A 31 0.29 -14.09 1.17
C VAL A 31 0.58 -15.58 1.34
N GLY A 32 -0.28 -16.44 0.79
CA GLY A 32 -0.11 -17.89 0.87
C GLY A 32 1.15 -18.38 0.18
N GLU A 33 1.45 -17.87 -1.02
CA GLU A 33 2.64 -18.26 -1.77
C GLU A 33 3.93 -17.73 -1.10
N TRP A 34 3.89 -16.50 -0.57
CA TRP A 34 5.00 -15.95 0.20
C TRP A 34 5.30 -16.78 1.46
N ALA A 35 4.27 -17.12 2.25
CA ALA A 35 4.43 -17.95 3.44
C ALA A 35 5.01 -19.32 3.09
N ARG A 36 4.49 -19.96 2.03
CA ARG A 36 4.98 -21.25 1.52
C ARG A 36 6.44 -21.19 1.07
N LEU A 37 6.84 -20.14 0.34
CA LEU A 37 8.21 -20.00 -0.18
C LEU A 37 9.24 -19.62 0.88
N THR A 38 8.81 -18.89 1.92
CA THR A 38 9.70 -18.43 2.99
C THR A 38 9.72 -19.37 4.21
N GLY A 39 8.81 -20.35 4.26
CA GLY A 39 8.68 -21.27 5.39
C GLY A 39 8.11 -20.62 6.64
N VAL A 40 7.41 -19.48 6.48
CA VAL A 40 6.73 -18.80 7.58
C VAL A 40 5.42 -19.52 7.87
N ASP A 41 5.23 -19.95 9.11
CA ASP A 41 3.94 -20.44 9.60
C ASP A 41 3.05 -19.25 9.94
N ILE A 42 2.12 -18.92 9.04
CA ILE A 42 1.20 -17.80 9.19
C ILE A 42 -0.17 -18.29 9.66
N GLN A 43 -0.67 -17.69 10.74
CA GLN A 43 -1.97 -18.01 11.29
C GLN A 43 -3.10 -17.30 10.52
N PRO A 44 -4.33 -17.85 10.51
CA PRO A 44 -5.46 -17.22 9.82
C PRO A 44 -5.73 -15.77 10.27
N ASP A 45 -5.59 -15.49 11.57
CA ASP A 45 -5.78 -14.14 12.12
C ASP A 45 -4.70 -13.16 11.66
N GLU A 46 -3.48 -13.66 11.43
CA GLU A 46 -2.36 -12.88 10.91
C GLU A 46 -2.54 -12.56 9.43
N VAL A 47 -3.10 -13.49 8.64
CA VAL A 47 -3.54 -13.21 7.27
C VAL A 47 -4.57 -12.08 7.28
N GLY A 48 -5.57 -12.15 8.16
CA GLY A 48 -6.57 -11.09 8.32
C GLY A 48 -5.95 -9.75 8.68
N ALA A 49 -4.97 -9.74 9.60
CA ALA A 49 -4.26 -8.54 9.99
C ALA A 49 -3.46 -7.93 8.82
N LEU A 50 -2.73 -8.73 8.05
CA LEU A 50 -1.96 -8.25 6.90
C LEU A 50 -2.86 -7.59 5.84
N LEU A 51 -4.03 -8.18 5.57
CA LEU A 51 -4.99 -7.61 4.62
C LEU A 51 -5.61 -6.31 5.12
N ALA A 52 -5.94 -6.24 6.42
CA ALA A 52 -6.45 -5.00 7.01
C ALA A 52 -5.40 -3.88 7.01
N MET A 53 -4.12 -4.22 7.25
CA MET A 53 -3.00 -3.29 7.11
C MET A 53 -2.87 -2.81 5.66
N ASP A 54 -3.05 -3.70 4.69
CA ASP A 54 -3.01 -3.36 3.28
C ASP A 54 -4.13 -2.39 2.88
N ASP A 55 -5.37 -2.68 3.25
CA ASP A 55 -6.51 -1.79 2.99
C ASP A 55 -6.27 -0.38 3.56
N ALA A 56 -5.74 -0.30 4.78
CA ALA A 56 -5.41 0.97 5.43
C ALA A 56 -4.32 1.73 4.68
N TYR A 57 -3.26 1.04 4.25
CA TYR A 57 -2.18 1.61 3.46
C TYR A 57 -2.67 2.13 2.10
N LEU A 58 -3.47 1.33 1.38
CA LEU A 58 -4.02 1.74 0.08
C LEU A 58 -4.95 2.95 0.20
N ARG A 59 -5.75 3.03 1.27
CA ARG A 59 -6.59 4.20 1.54
C ARG A 59 -5.72 5.44 1.72
N ALA A 60 -4.72 5.38 2.58
CA ALA A 60 -3.79 6.50 2.82
C ALA A 60 -3.04 6.91 1.53
N ALA A 61 -2.56 5.94 0.75
CA ALA A 61 -1.87 6.20 -0.51
C ALA A 61 -2.78 6.91 -1.54
N ARG A 62 -4.07 6.55 -1.60
CA ARG A 62 -5.05 7.21 -2.48
C ARG A 62 -5.34 8.63 -2.04
N GLU A 63 -5.48 8.86 -0.73
CA GLU A 63 -5.67 10.20 -0.15
C GLU A 63 -4.47 11.10 -0.46
N ASP A 64 -3.24 10.59 -0.27
CA ASP A 64 -2.00 11.32 -0.60
C ASP A 64 -1.91 11.66 -2.09
N GLN A 65 -2.27 10.72 -2.97
CA GLN A 65 -2.31 10.95 -4.41
C GLN A 65 -3.35 12.00 -4.80
N ALA A 66 -4.53 11.98 -4.18
CA ALA A 66 -5.57 12.99 -4.41
C ALA A 66 -5.07 14.39 -3.99
N ALA A 67 -4.52 14.51 -2.77
CA ALA A 67 -3.96 15.75 -2.26
C ALA A 67 -2.78 16.29 -3.10
N ALA A 68 -1.93 15.40 -3.65
CA ALA A 68 -0.86 15.78 -4.56
C ALA A 68 -1.40 16.33 -5.89
N ARG A 69 -2.45 15.71 -6.45
CA ARG A 69 -3.11 16.16 -7.68
C ARG A 69 -3.78 17.52 -7.50
N GLU A 70 -4.43 17.76 -6.37
CA GLU A 70 -5.04 19.06 -6.05
C GLU A 70 -4.00 20.17 -5.95
N ARG A 71 -2.88 19.91 -5.24
CA ARG A 71 -1.75 20.86 -5.17
C ARG A 71 -1.19 21.18 -6.55
N ALA A 72 -0.98 20.17 -7.39
CA ALA A 72 -0.49 20.36 -8.75
C ALA A 72 -1.43 21.25 -9.59
N GLN A 73 -2.76 21.07 -9.47
CA GLN A 73 -3.76 21.88 -10.17
C GLN A 73 -3.83 23.32 -9.65
N GLN A 74 -3.67 23.55 -8.34
CA GLN A 74 -3.64 24.89 -7.75
C GLN A 74 -2.40 25.69 -8.14
N THR A 75 -1.28 25.01 -8.39
CA THR A 75 -0.01 25.65 -8.73
C THR A 75 0.13 25.89 -10.24
N GLN A 76 -0.80 25.39 -11.07
CA GLN A 76 -0.79 25.57 -12.51
C GLN A 76 -1.34 26.97 -12.86
N PRO A 77 -0.53 27.87 -13.45
CA PRO A 77 -0.99 29.23 -13.74
C PRO A 77 -2.07 29.20 -14.83
N LYS A 78 -3.23 29.83 -14.55
CA LYS A 78 -4.22 30.19 -15.59
C LYS A 78 -3.63 31.31 -16.47
N GLY A 79 -2.78 30.95 -17.43
CA GLY A 79 -2.17 31.95 -18.30
C GLY A 79 -1.28 31.31 -19.36
N GLY A 80 -1.90 30.87 -20.45
CA GLY A 80 -1.18 30.32 -21.59
C GLY A 80 -2.05 30.25 -22.83
N ASN A 81 -2.46 31.43 -23.32
CA ASN A 81 -2.47 31.84 -24.74
C ASN A 81 -3.62 32.81 -25.04
N GLN A 82 -3.32 34.11 -24.94
CA GLN A 82 -3.97 35.17 -25.71
C GLN A 82 -2.85 35.94 -26.41
N TRP A 83 -2.31 35.42 -27.52
CA TRP A 83 -1.59 36.18 -28.55
C TRP A 83 -1.58 35.35 -29.83
N THR A 84 -2.49 35.69 -30.75
CA THR A 84 -2.34 35.87 -32.21
C THR A 84 -3.71 35.93 -32.84
#